data_AF-A0A6N7JG93-F1
#
_entry.id   AF-A0A6N7JG93-F1
#
_cell.length_a   1.000
_cell.length_b   1.000
_cell.length_c   1.000
_cell.angle_alpha   90.00
_cell.angle_beta   90.00
_cell.angle_gamma   90.00
#
_symmetry.space_group_name_H-M   'P 1'
#
loop_
_entity.id
_entity.type
_entity.pdbx_description
1 polymer ?
#
loop_
_entity_poly.entity_id
_entity_poly.type
_entity_poly.pdbx_seq_one_letter_code
_entity_poly.pdbx_strand_id
1 'polypeptide(L)'
;MSRYTVVFDACVLYPAPLRDFLMELATTELFRAKWTDAIHDEWTRNVQRSRPDLTPEKLQRTRELMDASVLDCLVSGYEHLIEIINLPDPDDRHVLAAAIHARADAIVTFNLKDFPREELARFNVEPMHPDDFIRYQLDLKAASVLIAAGNIRQRLKKPPRTGGEYLDTLEKQGLPKTVAALRPFASLL
;
A
#
# COMPACT_ATOMS: atom_id res chain seq x y z
N MET A 1 13.41 12.22 -15.47
CA MET A 1 13.13 10.78 -15.27
C MET A 1 11.78 10.69 -14.58
N SER A 2 10.83 9.95 -15.14
CA SER A 2 9.56 9.66 -14.45
C SER A 2 9.86 8.79 -13.22
N ARG A 3 9.32 9.15 -12.06
CA ARG A 3 9.38 8.30 -10.86
C ARG A 3 8.39 7.14 -11.04
N TYR A 4 8.79 5.95 -10.62
CA TYR A 4 7.94 4.76 -10.59
C TYR A 4 6.65 5.06 -9.82
N THR A 5 5.49 4.81 -10.42
CA THR A 5 4.17 5.15 -9.88
C THR A 5 3.41 3.86 -9.59
N VAL A 6 2.80 3.77 -8.40
CA VAL A 6 2.03 2.60 -8.00
C VAL A 6 0.66 2.99 -7.50
N VAL A 7 -0.33 2.16 -7.78
CA VAL A 7 -1.64 2.21 -7.13
C VAL A 7 -1.68 1.19 -6.00
N PHE A 8 -2.10 1.62 -4.82
CA PHE A 8 -2.38 0.71 -3.71
C PHE A 8 -3.80 0.18 -3.81
N ASP A 9 -3.95 -1.14 -3.80
CA ASP A 9 -5.24 -1.80 -3.65
C ASP A 9 -5.78 -1.67 -2.21
N ALA A 10 -7.10 -1.74 -2.03
CA ALA A 10 -7.75 -1.66 -0.72
C ALA A 10 -7.25 -2.76 0.24
N CYS A 11 -6.91 -3.95 -0.28
CA CYS A 11 -6.46 -5.07 0.55
C CYS A 11 -5.13 -4.79 1.28
N VAL A 12 -4.23 -3.98 0.73
CA VAL A 12 -2.96 -3.62 1.38
C VAL A 12 -3.10 -2.44 2.34
N LEU A 13 -4.19 -1.67 2.21
CA LEU A 13 -4.53 -0.56 3.12
C LEU A 13 -5.41 -1.02 4.29
N TYR A 14 -6.02 -2.20 4.21
CA TYR A 14 -6.85 -2.76 5.28
C TYR A 14 -6.07 -3.01 6.60
N PRO A 15 -4.94 -3.77 6.60
CA PRO A 15 -4.21 -4.02 7.84
C PRO A 15 -3.43 -2.79 8.29
N ALA A 16 -3.76 -2.27 9.47
CA ALA A 16 -3.16 -1.04 9.99
C ALA A 16 -1.61 -1.03 10.01
N PRO A 17 -0.90 -2.12 10.40
CA PRO A 17 0.56 -2.10 10.39
C PRO A 17 1.17 -1.98 8.99
N LEU A 18 0.58 -2.66 7.99
CA LEU A 18 1.04 -2.57 6.60
C LEU A 18 0.72 -1.20 6.02
N ARG A 19 -0.50 -0.68 6.26
CA ARG A 19 -0.90 0.65 5.82
C ARG A 19 0.06 1.73 6.34
N ASP A 20 0.36 1.75 7.64
CA ASP A 20 1.30 2.73 8.22
C ASP A 20 2.68 2.62 7.56
N PHE A 21 3.13 1.40 7.25
CA PHE A 21 4.42 1.20 6.57
C PHE A 21 4.44 1.67 5.12
N LEU A 22 3.43 1.31 4.33
CA LEU A 22 3.30 1.78 2.95
C LEU A 22 3.14 3.30 2.90
N MET A 23 2.40 3.90 3.84
CA MET A 23 2.23 5.34 3.91
C MET A 23 3.51 6.07 4.30
N GLU A 24 4.26 5.58 5.29
CA GLU A 24 5.58 6.14 5.60
C GLU A 24 6.51 6.06 4.39
N LEU A 25 6.52 4.91 3.69
CA LEU A 25 7.30 4.75 2.46
C LEU A 25 6.83 5.66 1.33
N ALA A 26 5.54 5.96 1.21
CA ALA A 26 5.01 6.89 0.23
C ALA A 26 5.44 8.35 0.49
N THR A 27 5.83 8.69 1.72
CA THR A 27 6.49 9.97 2.02
C THR A 27 7.96 10.00 1.59
N THR A 28 8.54 8.84 1.30
CA THR A 28 9.88 8.74 0.72
C THR A 28 9.77 8.90 -0.79
N GLU A 29 10.67 9.70 -1.37
CA GLU A 29 10.67 9.97 -2.82
C GLU A 29 11.08 8.75 -3.71
N LEU A 30 10.98 7.52 -3.19
CA LEU A 30 11.32 6.28 -3.87
C LEU A 30 10.35 5.95 -5.00
N PHE A 31 9.07 6.26 -4.81
CA PHE A 31 8.00 6.04 -5.77
C PHE A 31 6.89 7.08 -5.56
N ARG A 32 5.91 7.11 -6.47
CA ARG A 32 4.68 7.89 -6.32
C ARG A 32 3.54 6.93 -5.97
N ALA A 33 2.97 7.07 -4.77
CA ALA A 33 1.79 6.30 -4.38
C ALA A 33 0.53 6.99 -4.88
N LYS A 34 -0.43 6.19 -5.35
CA LYS A 34 -1.73 6.63 -5.85
C LYS A 34 -2.85 5.77 -5.26
N TRP A 35 -4.02 6.36 -5.06
CA TRP A 35 -5.25 5.67 -4.68
C TRP A 35 -6.47 6.52 -5.06
N THR A 36 -7.68 5.99 -4.87
CA THR A 36 -8.94 6.66 -5.20
C THR A 36 -9.85 6.73 -3.97
N ASP A 37 -10.90 7.55 -4.03
CA ASP A 37 -11.95 7.54 -3.02
C ASP A 37 -12.65 6.17 -2.92
N ALA A 38 -12.84 5.47 -4.05
CA ALA A 38 -13.42 4.13 -4.03
C ALA A 38 -12.56 3.13 -3.25
N ILE A 39 -11.24 3.14 -3.47
CA ILE A 39 -10.29 2.32 -2.71
C ILE A 39 -10.34 2.68 -1.21
N HIS A 40 -10.44 3.96 -0.89
CA HIS A 40 -10.64 4.40 0.48
C HIS A 40 -11.93 3.87 1.10
N ASP A 41 -13.04 3.96 0.39
CA ASP A 41 -14.31 3.46 0.87
C ASP A 41 -14.27 1.94 1.08
N GLU A 42 -13.59 1.20 0.22
CA GLU A 42 -13.43 -0.25 0.35
C GLU A 42 -12.69 -0.67 1.61
N TRP A 43 -11.46 -0.18 1.80
CA TRP A 43 -10.68 -0.60 2.96
C TRP A 43 -11.33 -0.10 4.26
N THR A 44 -11.93 1.09 4.27
CA THR A 44 -12.62 1.61 5.46
C THR A 44 -13.88 0.81 5.79
N ARG A 45 -14.74 0.50 4.81
CA ARG A 45 -15.90 -0.39 5.00
C ARG A 45 -15.49 -1.75 5.55
N ASN A 46 -14.44 -2.34 4.98
CA ASN A 46 -13.94 -3.63 5.42
C ASN A 46 -13.41 -3.56 6.86
N VAL A 47 -12.61 -2.54 7.21
CA VAL A 47 -12.10 -2.35 8.58
C VAL A 47 -13.25 -2.17 9.56
N GLN A 48 -14.25 -1.33 9.23
CA GLN A 48 -15.40 -1.09 10.09
C GLN A 48 -16.19 -2.39 10.38
N ARG A 49 -16.36 -3.24 9.36
CA ARG A 49 -17.04 -4.54 9.50
C ARG A 49 -16.31 -5.47 10.47
N SER A 50 -14.98 -5.49 10.43
CA SER A 50 -14.15 -6.37 11.27
C SER A 50 -13.79 -5.76 12.63
N ARG A 51 -13.90 -4.45 12.77
CA ARG A 51 -13.58 -3.69 13.99
C ARG A 51 -14.70 -2.68 14.31
N PRO A 52 -15.86 -3.14 14.79
CA PRO A 52 -16.99 -2.27 15.14
C PRO A 52 -16.67 -1.24 16.23
N ASP A 53 -15.58 -1.44 16.98
CA ASP A 53 -15.06 -0.52 18.00
C ASP A 53 -14.38 0.73 17.41
N LEU A 54 -13.97 0.68 16.13
CA LEU A 54 -13.52 1.86 15.40
C LEU A 54 -14.75 2.63 14.92
N THR A 55 -14.75 3.94 15.12
CA THR A 55 -15.88 4.77 14.67
C THR A 55 -15.62 5.24 13.23
N PRO A 56 -16.67 5.49 12.43
CA PRO A 56 -16.53 6.05 11.10
C PRO A 56 -15.68 7.32 11.07
N GLU A 57 -15.78 8.19 12.08
CA GLU A 57 -15.00 9.43 12.18
C GLU A 57 -13.49 9.16 12.33
N LYS A 58 -13.09 8.08 13.03
CA LYS A 58 -11.68 7.70 13.13
C LYS A 58 -11.13 7.21 11.79
N LEU A 59 -11.93 6.46 11.04
CA LEU A 59 -11.55 5.99 9.71
C LEU A 59 -11.48 7.15 8.72
N GLN A 60 -12.46 8.06 8.75
CA GLN A 60 -12.47 9.28 7.95
C GLN A 60 -11.24 10.15 8.22
N ARG A 61 -10.93 10.39 9.50
CA ARG A 61 -9.69 11.09 9.88
C ARG A 61 -8.43 10.40 9.36
N THR A 62 -8.43 9.07 9.31
CA THR A 62 -7.28 8.31 8.76
C THR A 62 -7.14 8.57 7.26
N ARG A 63 -8.24 8.61 6.49
CA ARG A 63 -8.21 8.96 5.06
C ARG A 63 -7.61 10.35 4.85
N GLU A 64 -8.14 11.35 5.56
CA GLU A 64 -7.68 12.74 5.46
C GLU A 64 -6.18 12.89 5.76
N LEU A 65 -5.67 12.15 6.75
CA LEU A 65 -4.24 12.12 7.05
C LEU A 65 -3.43 11.44 5.94
N MET A 66 -3.94 10.38 5.32
CA MET A 66 -3.27 9.75 4.18
C MET A 66 -3.15 10.73 3.01
N ASP A 67 -4.27 11.36 2.63
CA ASP A 67 -4.35 12.30 1.51
C ASP A 67 -3.46 13.54 1.72
N ALA A 68 -3.41 14.04 2.96
CA ALA A 68 -2.57 15.18 3.31
C ALA A 68 -1.06 14.85 3.35
N SER A 69 -0.70 13.57 3.50
CA SER A 69 0.70 13.16 3.68
C SER A 69 1.44 12.90 2.37
N VAL A 70 0.73 12.64 1.28
CA VAL A 70 1.34 12.28 -0.01
C VAL A 70 0.83 13.22 -1.09
N LEU A 71 1.75 13.96 -1.71
CA LEU A 71 1.40 14.91 -2.77
C LEU A 71 0.86 14.18 -4.01
N ASP A 72 -0.23 14.71 -4.58
CA ASP A 72 -0.83 14.19 -5.81
C ASP A 72 -1.16 12.69 -5.70
N CYS A 73 -1.68 12.23 -4.56
CA CYS A 73 -2.00 10.81 -4.34
C CYS A 73 -3.38 10.40 -4.86
N LEU A 74 -4.37 11.28 -4.73
CA LEU A 74 -5.75 10.99 -5.10
C LEU A 74 -5.93 11.03 -6.63
N VAL A 75 -6.46 9.94 -7.17
CA VAL A 75 -6.80 9.78 -8.58
C VAL A 75 -8.32 9.91 -8.73
N SER A 76 -8.75 10.78 -9.65
CA SER A 76 -10.15 11.06 -9.98
C SER A 76 -10.37 11.04 -11.49
N GLY A 77 -11.60 10.80 -11.97
CA GLY A 77 -11.91 10.89 -13.40
C GLY A 77 -11.53 9.64 -14.21
N TYR A 78 -11.26 8.52 -13.52
CA TYR A 78 -10.90 7.24 -14.13
C TYR A 78 -12.13 6.38 -14.49
N GLU A 79 -13.33 6.77 -14.05
CA GLU A 79 -14.53 5.93 -14.05
C GLU A 79 -14.94 5.47 -15.45
N HIS A 80 -14.69 6.30 -16.47
CA HIS A 80 -14.95 5.97 -17.88
C HIS A 80 -14.15 4.77 -18.40
N LEU A 81 -13.08 4.36 -17.72
CA LEU A 81 -12.27 3.19 -18.08
C LEU A 81 -12.82 1.89 -17.47
N ILE A 82 -13.69 1.95 -16.45
CA ILE A 82 -14.17 0.75 -15.74
C ILE A 82 -14.93 -0.19 -16.68
N GLU A 83 -15.72 0.37 -17.59
CA GLU A 83 -16.57 -0.41 -18.50
C GLU A 83 -15.79 -1.20 -19.56
N ILE A 84 -14.59 -0.74 -19.91
CA ILE A 84 -13.73 -1.39 -20.93
C ILE A 84 -12.73 -2.37 -20.35
N ILE A 85 -12.62 -2.43 -19.01
CA ILE A 85 -11.73 -3.35 -18.32
C ILE A 85 -12.45 -4.66 -18.06
N ASN A 86 -11.78 -5.76 -18.38
CA ASN A 86 -12.24 -7.11 -18.07
C ASN A 86 -11.24 -7.76 -17.10
N LEU A 87 -11.68 -7.98 -15.87
CA LEU A 87 -10.93 -8.71 -14.84
C LEU A 87 -11.78 -9.86 -14.31
N PRO A 88 -11.15 -10.90 -13.71
CA PRO A 88 -11.88 -12.00 -13.08
C PRO A 88 -12.89 -11.53 -12.02
N ASP A 89 -12.52 -10.52 -11.23
CA ASP A 89 -13.41 -9.85 -10.29
C ASP A 89 -13.89 -8.50 -10.87
N PRO A 90 -15.19 -8.32 -11.13
CA PRO A 90 -15.75 -7.07 -11.60
C PRO A 90 -15.53 -5.88 -10.65
N ASP A 91 -15.38 -6.12 -9.35
CA ASP A 91 -15.17 -5.05 -8.35
C ASP A 91 -13.74 -4.50 -8.47
N ASP A 92 -12.74 -5.32 -8.81
CA ASP A 92 -11.34 -4.87 -8.96
C ASP A 92 -11.07 -3.98 -10.20
N ARG A 93 -12.03 -3.88 -11.11
CA ARG A 93 -11.90 -3.08 -12.35
C ARG A 93 -11.60 -1.62 -12.07
N HIS A 94 -12.12 -1.06 -10.98
CA HIS A 94 -11.86 0.34 -10.64
C HIS A 94 -10.41 0.58 -10.23
N VAL A 95 -9.73 -0.42 -9.64
CA VAL A 95 -8.31 -0.31 -9.25
C VAL A 95 -7.44 -0.26 -10.50
N LEU A 96 -7.71 -1.12 -11.49
CA LEU A 96 -7.00 -1.08 -12.77
C LEU A 96 -7.34 0.17 -13.58
N ALA A 97 -8.60 0.64 -13.56
CA ALA A 97 -8.98 1.90 -14.20
C ALA A 97 -8.18 3.08 -13.64
N ALA A 98 -8.04 3.15 -12.31
CA ALA A 98 -7.23 4.16 -11.64
C ALA A 98 -5.75 4.05 -12.02
N ALA A 99 -5.20 2.84 -12.09
CA ALA A 99 -3.82 2.60 -12.50
C ALA A 99 -3.55 3.08 -13.93
N ILE A 100 -4.45 2.79 -14.88
CA ILE A 100 -4.36 3.25 -16.26
C ILE A 100 -4.41 4.78 -16.32
N HIS A 101 -5.39 5.38 -15.65
CA HIS A 101 -5.58 6.84 -15.64
C HIS A 101 -4.38 7.57 -15.05
N ALA A 102 -3.82 7.04 -13.96
CA ALA A 102 -2.65 7.59 -13.27
C ALA A 102 -1.31 7.27 -13.96
N ARG A 103 -1.33 6.48 -15.04
CA ARG A 103 -0.13 5.93 -15.71
C ARG A 103 0.79 5.22 -14.71
N ALA A 104 0.19 4.43 -13.82
CA ALA A 104 0.92 3.65 -12.84
C ALA A 104 1.67 2.50 -13.53
N ASP A 105 2.86 2.20 -13.03
CA ASP A 105 3.68 1.08 -13.46
C ASP A 105 3.23 -0.23 -12.78
N ALA A 106 2.64 -0.15 -11.58
CA ALA A 106 2.16 -1.32 -10.86
C ALA A 106 0.94 -1.07 -9.97
N ILE A 107 0.22 -2.16 -9.68
CA ILE A 107 -0.79 -2.26 -8.62
C ILE A 107 -0.20 -3.11 -7.49
N VAL A 108 -0.12 -2.55 -6.29
CA VAL A 108 0.35 -3.28 -5.11
C VAL A 108 -0.84 -3.94 -4.41
N THR A 109 -0.89 -5.27 -4.45
CA THR A 109 -2.04 -6.07 -3.99
C THR A 109 -1.61 -7.45 -3.46
N PHE A 110 -2.35 -7.99 -2.50
CA PHE A 110 -2.26 -9.40 -2.13
C PHE A 110 -3.00 -10.32 -3.12
N ASN A 111 -3.98 -9.77 -3.83
CA ASN A 111 -4.96 -10.49 -4.63
C ASN A 111 -4.48 -10.70 -6.08
N LEU A 112 -3.24 -11.18 -6.27
CA LEU A 112 -2.62 -11.28 -7.60
C LEU A 112 -3.45 -12.05 -8.65
N LYS A 113 -4.26 -13.02 -8.21
CA LYS A 113 -5.15 -13.80 -9.08
C LYS A 113 -6.27 -12.96 -9.70
N ASP A 114 -6.68 -11.88 -9.04
CA ASP A 114 -7.75 -10.99 -9.48
C ASP A 114 -7.24 -9.92 -10.45
N PHE A 115 -5.89 -9.82 -10.57
CA PHE A 115 -5.17 -9.01 -11.54
C PHE A 115 -4.26 -9.86 -12.44
N PRO A 116 -4.78 -10.68 -13.37
CA PRO A 116 -3.95 -11.52 -14.24
C PRO A 116 -2.96 -10.69 -15.06
N ARG A 117 -1.67 -11.07 -15.02
CA ARG A 117 -0.59 -10.34 -15.71
C ARG A 117 -0.87 -10.09 -17.20
N GLU A 118 -1.50 -11.05 -17.88
CA GLU A 118 -1.83 -10.95 -19.31
C GLU A 118 -2.86 -9.84 -19.61
N GLU A 119 -3.83 -9.62 -18.71
CA GLU A 119 -4.82 -8.55 -18.86
C GLU A 119 -4.19 -7.18 -18.57
N LEU A 120 -3.35 -7.09 -17.52
CA LEU A 120 -2.70 -5.84 -17.12
C LEU A 120 -1.59 -5.42 -18.09
N ALA A 121 -0.90 -6.37 -18.73
CA ALA A 121 0.21 -6.11 -19.66
C ALA A 121 -0.22 -5.24 -20.86
N ARG A 122 -1.49 -5.31 -21.28
CA ARG A 122 -2.06 -4.46 -22.33
C ARG A 122 -2.00 -2.97 -22.01
N PHE A 123 -1.89 -2.64 -20.73
CA PHE A 123 -1.85 -1.29 -20.21
C PHE A 123 -0.48 -0.90 -19.64
N ASN A 124 0.54 -1.78 -19.77
CA ASN A 124 1.86 -1.63 -19.15
C ASN A 124 1.80 -1.48 -17.61
N VAL A 125 0.85 -2.15 -16.97
CA VAL A 125 0.73 -2.22 -15.51
C VAL A 125 1.15 -3.61 -15.06
N GLU A 126 1.81 -3.73 -13.91
CA GLU A 126 2.12 -5.02 -13.29
C GLU A 126 1.40 -5.21 -11.94
N PRO A 127 0.84 -6.39 -11.65
CA PRO A 127 0.41 -6.73 -10.31
C PRO A 127 1.62 -7.11 -9.46
N MET A 128 1.74 -6.55 -8.26
CA MET A 128 2.88 -6.75 -7.38
C MET A 128 2.45 -7.04 -5.94
N HIS A 129 3.00 -8.10 -5.36
CA HIS A 129 2.79 -8.42 -3.96
C HIS A 129 3.47 -7.36 -3.07
N PRO A 130 2.87 -6.89 -1.96
CA PRO A 130 3.45 -5.84 -1.12
C PRO A 130 4.83 -6.22 -0.54
N ASP A 131 5.04 -7.50 -0.21
CA ASP A 131 6.35 -7.97 0.26
C ASP A 131 7.45 -7.86 -0.80
N ASP A 132 7.13 -8.18 -2.06
CA ASP A 132 8.06 -8.02 -3.18
C ASP A 132 8.29 -6.54 -3.49
N PHE A 133 7.23 -5.74 -3.46
CA PHE A 133 7.31 -4.30 -3.68
C PHE A 133 8.25 -3.62 -2.67
N ILE A 134 8.05 -3.85 -1.36
CA ILE A 134 8.90 -3.26 -0.32
C ILE A 134 10.32 -3.79 -0.41
N ARG A 135 10.50 -5.07 -0.76
CA ARG A 135 11.82 -5.66 -1.02
C ARG A 135 12.54 -4.95 -2.16
N TYR A 136 11.86 -4.57 -3.25
CA TYR A 136 12.49 -3.78 -4.32
C TYR A 136 12.87 -2.37 -3.85
N GLN A 137 12.08 -1.75 -2.97
CA GLN A 137 12.46 -0.46 -2.39
C GLN A 137 13.71 -0.57 -1.50
N LEU A 138 13.86 -1.69 -0.79
CA LEU A 138 15.08 -2.00 -0.04
C LEU A 138 16.30 -2.15 -0.95
N ASP A 139 16.17 -2.84 -2.09
CA ASP A 139 17.25 -2.95 -3.08
C ASP A 139 17.62 -1.60 -3.68
N LEU A 140 16.63 -0.75 -3.92
CA LEU A 140 16.84 0.57 -4.51
C LEU A 140 17.53 1.53 -3.54
N LYS A 141 17.05 1.60 -2.29
CA LYS A 141 17.59 2.52 -1.27
C LYS A 141 17.30 2.05 0.15
N ALA A 142 18.06 1.06 0.59
CA ALA A 142 17.94 0.45 1.92
C ALA A 142 17.86 1.46 3.07
N ALA A 143 18.68 2.52 3.04
CA ALA A 143 18.69 3.55 4.08
C ALA A 143 17.32 4.23 4.26
N SER A 144 16.61 4.52 3.17
CA SER A 144 15.28 5.16 3.24
C SER A 144 14.23 4.23 3.85
N VAL A 145 14.26 2.94 3.50
CA VAL A 145 13.32 1.96 4.08
C VAL A 145 13.64 1.68 5.55
N LEU A 146 14.92 1.61 5.93
CA LEU A 146 15.33 1.45 7.33
C LEU A 146 14.89 2.63 8.20
N ILE A 147 15.07 3.86 7.70
CA ILE A 147 14.59 5.07 8.40
C ILE A 147 13.07 5.05 8.55
N ALA A 148 12.33 4.73 7.49
CA ALA A 148 10.87 4.61 7.54
C ALA A 148 10.41 3.57 8.57
N ALA A 149 11.00 2.37 8.55
CA ALA A 149 10.72 1.30 9.50
C ALA A 149 11.03 1.73 10.96
N GLY A 150 12.15 2.39 11.20
CA GLY A 150 12.53 2.92 12.51
C GLY A 150 11.58 4.02 12.99
N ASN A 151 11.17 4.94 12.12
CA ASN A 151 10.22 6.00 12.44
C ASN A 151 8.88 5.44 12.93
N ILE A 152 8.33 4.45 12.20
CA ILE A 152 7.08 3.78 12.61
C ILE A 152 7.25 3.11 13.97
N ARG A 153 8.31 2.31 14.13
CA ARG A 153 8.57 1.61 15.39
C ARG A 153 8.71 2.60 16.55
N GLN A 154 9.30 3.77 16.33
CA GLN A 154 9.41 4.82 17.34
C GLN A 154 8.07 5.46 17.69
N ARG A 155 7.10 5.55 16.76
CA ARG A 155 5.74 6.03 17.01
C ARG A 155 4.87 5.06 17.82
N LEU A 156 5.19 3.77 17.82
CA LEU A 156 4.51 2.78 18.65
C LEU A 156 4.83 3.03 20.14
N LYS A 157 3.91 3.68 20.86
CA LYS A 157 4.06 3.99 22.30
C LYS A 157 3.17 3.17 23.23
N LYS A 158 2.12 2.52 22.69
CA LYS A 158 1.08 1.84 23.47
C LYS A 158 0.64 0.53 22.81
N PRO A 159 1.32 -0.61 23.06
CA PRO A 159 2.58 -0.71 23.80
C PRO A 159 3.80 -0.30 22.94
N PRO A 160 4.93 0.08 23.56
CA PRO A 160 6.19 0.16 22.84
C PRO A 160 6.59 -1.23 22.31
N ARG A 161 7.30 -1.25 21.18
CA ARG A 161 7.82 -2.46 20.54
C ARG A 161 9.32 -2.33 20.34
N THR A 162 10.06 -3.39 20.61
CA THR A 162 11.44 -3.55 20.13
C THR A 162 11.44 -3.70 18.60
N GLY A 163 12.60 -3.49 17.96
CA GLY A 163 12.72 -3.71 16.52
C GLY A 163 12.37 -5.15 16.10
N GLY A 164 12.73 -6.15 16.92
CA GLY A 164 12.34 -7.55 16.69
C GLY A 164 10.81 -7.76 16.70
N GLU A 165 10.11 -7.26 17.73
CA GLU A 165 8.65 -7.41 17.82
C GLU A 165 7.90 -6.63 16.74
N TYR A 166 8.46 -5.49 16.29
CA TYR A 166 7.93 -4.76 15.15
C TYR A 166 8.06 -5.57 13.87
N LEU A 167 9.23 -6.17 13.62
CA LEU A 167 9.43 -7.05 12.47
C LEU A 167 8.54 -8.29 12.52
N ASP A 168 8.32 -8.90 13.68
CA ASP A 168 7.35 -10.00 13.85
C ASP A 168 5.91 -9.55 13.52
N THR A 169 5.59 -8.28 13.76
CA THR A 169 4.29 -7.71 13.39
C THR A 169 4.14 -7.57 11.88
N LEU A 170 5.19 -7.10 11.20
CA LEU A 170 5.23 -7.00 9.73
C LEU A 170 5.20 -8.38 9.07
N GLU A 171 5.88 -9.38 9.63
CA GLU A 171 5.88 -10.75 9.10
C GLU A 171 4.45 -11.32 9.12
N LYS A 172 3.70 -11.08 10.20
CA LYS A 172 2.28 -11.45 10.31
C LYS A 172 1.39 -10.71 9.32
N GLN A 173 1.84 -9.59 8.73
CA GLN A 173 1.14 -8.93 7.62
C GLN A 173 1.52 -9.52 6.26
N GLY A 174 2.21 -10.66 6.22
CA GLY A 174 2.61 -11.29 4.96
C GLY A 174 3.83 -10.64 4.32
N LEU A 175 4.76 -10.11 5.13
CA LEU A 175 6.02 -9.50 4.66
C LEU A 175 7.30 -10.31 4.98
N PRO A 176 7.35 -11.64 4.79
CA PRO A 176 8.50 -12.45 5.22
C PRO A 176 9.83 -12.08 4.52
N LYS A 177 9.82 -11.75 3.23
CA LYS A 177 11.05 -11.39 2.47
C LYS A 177 11.61 -10.06 2.97
N THR A 178 10.74 -9.08 3.15
CA THR A 178 11.08 -7.76 3.71
C THR A 178 11.61 -7.91 5.13
N VAL A 179 10.95 -8.70 5.97
CA VAL A 179 11.38 -8.94 7.34
C VAL A 179 12.73 -9.65 7.40
N ALA A 180 12.97 -10.65 6.56
CA ALA A 180 14.27 -11.31 6.46
C ALA A 180 15.38 -10.32 6.10
N ALA A 181 15.12 -9.38 5.18
CA ALA A 181 16.08 -8.34 4.79
C ALA A 181 16.32 -7.28 5.89
N LEU A 182 15.29 -6.96 6.68
CA LEU A 182 15.39 -5.98 7.78
C LEU A 182 15.95 -6.57 9.08
N ARG A 183 15.83 -7.90 9.29
CA ARG A 183 16.21 -8.58 10.54
C ARG A 183 17.64 -8.28 11.00
N PRO A 184 18.67 -8.24 10.13
CA PRO A 184 20.03 -7.90 10.53
C PRO A 184 20.17 -6.50 11.14
N PHE A 185 19.22 -5.60 10.86
CA PHE A 185 19.20 -4.22 11.34
C PHE A 185 18.21 -4.00 12.49
N ALA A 186 17.65 -5.06 13.09
CA ALA A 186 16.59 -4.94 14.10
C ALA A 186 16.97 -4.08 15.32
N SER A 187 18.26 -3.97 15.67
CA SER A 187 18.73 -3.09 16.75
C SER A 187 18.77 -1.60 16.36
N LEU A 188 18.75 -1.29 15.07
CA LEU A 188 18.71 0.07 14.52
C LEU A 188 17.28 0.59 14.30
N LEU A 189 16.29 -0.31 14.30
CA LEU A 189 14.87 0.00 14.19
C LEU A 189 14.32 0.43 15.55
#